data_AF-A0A7S3GPS6-F1
#
_entry.id   AF-A0A7S3GPS6-F1
#
_cell.length_a   1.000
_cell.length_b   1.000
_cell.length_c   1.000
_cell.angle_alpha   90.00
_cell.angle_beta   90.00
_cell.angle_gamma   90.00
#
_symmetry.space_group_name_H-M   'P 1'
#
loop_
_entity.id
_entity.type
_entity.pdbx_description
1 polymer ?
#
loop_
_entity_poly.entity_id
_entity_poly.type
_entity_poly.pdbx_seq_one_letter_code
_entity_poly.pdbx_strand_id
1 'polypeptide(L)'
;MGLRLLQKVTVARPLVQVATRSASSIPVINQVVDLNKPSATSLVLHPYSLDGYKAPDAPPQEVKHLFAVVDFSGTQYKVIDDDVIVADNMEGYDIGQIVNLDKVLLVGSKTATLVGKPLVSG
;
A
#
# COMPACT_ATOMS: atom_id res chain seq x y z
N MET A 1 11.52 -65.99 -1.03
CA MET A 1 10.10 -66.40 -1.19
C MET A 1 9.34 -65.78 -0.02
N GLY A 2 8.38 -64.88 -0.30
CA GLY A 2 7.46 -64.26 0.68
C GLY A 2 8.06 -63.16 1.57
N LEU A 3 7.36 -62.10 1.98
CA LEU A 3 6.04 -61.55 1.69
C LEU A 3 6.07 -60.07 2.13
N ARG A 4 5.27 -59.22 1.49
CA ARG A 4 5.13 -57.77 1.75
C ARG A 4 4.62 -57.48 3.16
N LEU A 5 5.07 -56.38 3.78
CA LEU A 5 4.18 -55.48 4.51
C LEU A 5 4.61 -54.02 4.35
N LEU A 6 3.71 -53.25 3.74
CA LEU A 6 3.77 -51.82 3.48
C LEU A 6 3.33 -51.08 4.74
N GLN A 7 4.08 -50.08 5.20
CA GLN A 7 3.51 -49.03 6.04
C GLN A 7 3.41 -47.73 5.23
N LYS A 8 2.16 -47.30 5.08
CA LYS A 8 1.71 -46.04 4.48
C LYS A 8 2.35 -44.86 5.21
N VAL A 9 3.18 -44.09 4.53
CA VAL A 9 3.41 -42.69 4.89
C VAL A 9 2.40 -41.88 4.09
N THR A 10 1.35 -41.42 4.76
CA THR A 10 0.38 -40.48 4.18
C THR A 10 1.03 -39.11 4.12
N VAL A 11 1.49 -38.73 2.92
CA VAL A 11 1.84 -37.36 2.61
C VAL A 11 0.54 -36.59 2.39
N ALA A 12 0.16 -35.73 3.34
CA ALA A 12 -0.89 -34.77 3.09
C ALA A 12 -0.37 -33.75 2.06
N ARG A 13 -0.98 -33.76 0.87
CA ARG A 13 -0.73 -32.77 -0.18
C ARG A 13 -1.34 -31.43 0.26
N PRO A 14 -0.59 -30.34 0.43
CA PRO A 14 -1.20 -29.03 0.38
C PRO A 14 -1.70 -28.83 -1.05
N LEU A 15 -2.99 -28.53 -1.18
CA LEU A 15 -3.65 -28.32 -2.45
C LEU A 15 -3.17 -26.97 -3.03
N VAL A 16 -2.05 -26.99 -3.74
CA VAL A 16 -1.57 -25.85 -4.54
C VAL A 16 -2.42 -25.81 -5.80
N GLN A 17 -3.48 -25.00 -5.79
CA GLN A 17 -4.30 -24.79 -6.98
C GLN A 17 -3.65 -23.73 -7.87
N VAL A 18 -2.83 -24.23 -8.77
CA VAL A 18 -2.48 -23.80 -10.14
C VAL A 18 -2.71 -22.32 -10.49
N ALA A 19 -1.58 -21.63 -10.73
CA ALA A 19 -1.50 -20.41 -11.51
C ALA A 19 -1.93 -20.65 -12.97
N THR A 20 -2.94 -19.93 -13.45
CA THR A 20 -3.10 -19.62 -14.87
C THR A 20 -2.60 -18.20 -15.13
N ARG A 21 -1.31 -18.14 -15.44
CA ARG A 21 -0.60 -17.12 -16.23
C ARG A 21 -1.50 -16.30 -17.18
N SER A 22 -1.55 -14.98 -16.95
CA SER A 22 -1.67 -13.94 -17.98
C SER A 22 -1.05 -12.65 -17.42
N ALA A 23 -0.13 -12.07 -18.18
CA ALA A 23 0.68 -10.92 -17.80
C ALA A 23 -0.11 -9.61 -17.78
N SER A 24 0.02 -8.83 -16.71
CA SER A 24 0.18 -7.38 -16.71
C SER A 24 0.37 -6.91 -15.27
N SER A 25 1.52 -6.29 -15.03
CA SER A 25 1.97 -5.72 -13.77
C SER A 25 0.92 -4.84 -13.08
N ILE A 26 0.33 -5.37 -12.02
CA ILE A 26 -0.29 -4.60 -10.94
C ILE A 26 0.43 -5.07 -9.68
N PRO A 27 1.06 -4.20 -8.86
CA PRO A 27 1.53 -4.62 -7.56
C PRO A 27 0.30 -4.97 -6.72
N VAL A 28 -0.02 -6.27 -6.70
CA VAL A 28 -1.06 -6.84 -5.88
C VAL A 28 -0.65 -6.61 -4.43
N ILE A 29 -1.36 -5.73 -3.73
CA ILE A 29 -1.30 -5.56 -2.28
C ILE A 29 -1.87 -6.84 -1.65
N ASN A 30 -1.05 -7.90 -1.63
CA ASN A 30 -1.31 -9.10 -0.85
C ASN A 30 -0.24 -9.17 0.23
N GLN A 31 -0.31 -8.24 1.20
CA GLN A 31 0.26 -8.53 2.49
C GLN A 31 -0.69 -9.49 3.20
N VAL A 32 -0.23 -10.73 3.41
CA VAL A 32 -0.83 -11.63 4.39
C VAL A 32 -0.63 -10.93 5.74
N VAL A 33 -1.66 -10.23 6.21
CA VAL A 33 -1.61 -9.46 7.45
C VAL A 33 -1.62 -10.47 8.60
N ASP A 34 -0.44 -10.69 9.19
CA ASP A 34 -0.29 -11.49 10.39
C ASP A 34 -1.03 -10.79 11.53
N LEU A 35 -2.24 -11.26 11.87
CA LEU A 35 -3.19 -10.58 12.77
C LEU A 35 -2.64 -10.35 14.20
N ASN A 36 -1.55 -11.03 14.56
CA ASN A 36 -0.92 -10.98 15.87
C ASN A 36 0.32 -10.08 15.92
N LYS A 37 0.74 -9.48 14.81
CA LYS A 37 1.80 -8.46 14.77
C LYS A 37 1.16 -7.08 14.74
N PRO A 38 1.59 -6.11 15.57
CA PRO A 38 1.12 -4.73 15.40
C PRO A 38 1.55 -4.24 14.02
N SER A 39 0.61 -4.20 13.08
CA SER A 39 0.84 -3.62 11.76
C SER A 39 1.14 -2.14 11.94
N ALA A 40 2.30 -1.71 11.47
CA ALA A 40 2.76 -0.32 11.54
C ALA A 40 1.82 0.64 10.78
N THR A 41 0.88 0.13 9.99
CA THR A 41 -0.10 0.91 9.24
C THR A 41 -1.45 0.21 9.26
N SER A 42 -2.53 0.99 9.36
CA SER A 42 -3.92 0.55 9.26
C SER A 42 -4.45 0.83 7.85
N LEU A 43 -5.02 -0.16 7.20
CA LEU A 43 -5.71 0.02 5.91
C LEU A 43 -7.20 0.23 6.15
N VAL A 44 -7.74 1.33 5.62
CA VAL A 44 -9.16 1.69 5.63
C VAL A 44 -9.66 1.66 4.19
N LEU A 45 -10.71 0.88 3.91
CA LEU A 45 -11.31 0.79 2.58
C LEU A 45 -12.54 1.70 2.50
N HIS A 46 -12.70 2.45 1.42
CA HIS A 46 -13.87 3.29 1.17
C HIS A 46 -14.77 2.61 0.13
N PRO A 47 -15.98 2.14 0.51
CA PRO A 47 -16.86 1.39 -0.39
C PRO A 47 -17.53 2.25 -1.47
N TYR A 48 -17.48 3.58 -1.33
CA TYR A 48 -18.10 4.52 -2.26
C TYR A 48 -17.05 5.49 -2.80
N SER A 49 -16.75 5.38 -4.09
CA SER A 49 -16.06 6.44 -4.82
C SER A 49 -17.12 7.28 -5.52
N LEU A 50 -17.12 8.60 -5.29
CA LEU A 50 -18.06 9.54 -5.91
C LEU A 50 -17.86 9.66 -7.43
N ASP A 51 -16.73 9.16 -7.93
CA ASP A 51 -16.33 9.16 -9.34
C ASP A 51 -16.93 7.98 -10.12
N GLY A 52 -18.26 7.79 -10.06
CA GLY A 52 -18.99 6.63 -10.61
C GLY A 52 -18.84 6.31 -12.12
N TYR A 53 -17.77 6.75 -12.78
CA TYR A 53 -17.45 6.50 -14.17
C TYR A 53 -16.11 5.75 -14.31
N LYS A 54 -16.17 4.41 -14.22
CA LYS A 54 -15.13 3.56 -14.83
C LYS A 54 -15.45 3.45 -16.32
N ALA A 55 -14.67 4.09 -17.18
CA ALA A 55 -14.68 3.75 -18.60
C ALA A 55 -14.23 2.27 -18.72
N PRO A 56 -15.03 1.38 -19.34
CA PRO A 56 -14.77 -0.07 -19.37
C PRO A 56 -13.48 -0.50 -20.10
N ASP A 57 -12.86 0.44 -20.80
CA ASP A 57 -11.76 0.28 -21.75
C ASP A 57 -10.61 1.28 -21.51
N ALA A 58 -10.66 2.05 -20.41
CA ALA A 58 -9.53 2.90 -20.04
C ALA A 58 -8.32 2.05 -19.60
N PRO A 59 -7.09 2.35 -20.08
CA PRO A 59 -5.87 1.72 -19.58
C PRO A 59 -5.78 1.91 -18.05
N PRO A 60 -5.00 1.08 -17.33
CA PRO A 60 -4.81 1.19 -15.89
C PRO A 60 -4.53 2.65 -15.54
N GLN A 61 -5.51 3.32 -14.92
CA GLN A 61 -5.38 4.74 -14.66
C GLN A 61 -4.20 4.90 -13.71
N GLU A 62 -3.23 5.72 -14.12
CA GLU A 62 -2.16 6.18 -13.23
C GLU A 62 -2.79 6.59 -11.89
N VAL A 63 -2.07 6.33 -10.80
CA VAL A 63 -2.49 6.61 -9.43
C VAL A 63 -2.46 8.13 -9.17
N LYS A 64 -3.13 8.92 -10.02
CA LYS A 64 -3.06 10.39 -10.12
C LYS A 64 -3.90 11.13 -9.08
N HIS A 65 -4.50 10.41 -8.14
CA HIS A 65 -5.43 10.98 -7.15
C HIS A 65 -5.11 10.45 -5.76
N LEU A 66 -3.87 10.67 -5.35
CA LEU A 66 -3.42 10.47 -3.98
C LEU A 66 -3.39 11.81 -3.25
N PHE A 67 -3.58 11.75 -1.94
CA PHE A 67 -3.20 12.81 -1.03
C PHE A 67 -2.44 12.20 0.14
N ALA A 68 -1.55 12.97 0.75
CA ALA A 68 -0.84 12.57 1.95
C ALA A 68 -1.05 13.58 3.05
N VAL A 69 -0.86 13.14 4.29
CA VAL A 69 -0.65 14.02 5.44
C VAL A 69 0.78 13.81 5.91
N VAL A 70 1.57 14.89 5.88
CA VAL A 70 2.98 14.90 6.26
C VAL A 70 3.19 15.78 7.48
N ASP A 71 4.08 15.36 8.38
CA ASP A 71 4.61 16.22 9.45
C ASP A 71 5.85 16.94 8.92
N PHE A 72 5.76 18.26 8.86
CA PHE A 72 6.84 19.12 8.42
C PHE A 72 6.98 20.30 9.37
N SER A 73 8.18 20.50 9.92
CA SER A 73 8.46 21.54 10.92
C SER A 73 7.51 21.53 12.14
N GLY A 74 6.98 20.36 12.53
CA GLY A 74 6.07 20.21 13.67
C GLY A 74 4.61 20.55 13.36
N THR A 75 4.28 20.90 12.12
CA THR A 75 2.91 21.12 11.65
C THR A 75 2.54 20.04 10.62
N GLN A 76 1.27 19.61 10.64
CA GLN A 76 0.77 18.61 9.70
C GLN A 76 0.15 19.30 8.47
N TYR A 77 0.59 18.88 7.28
CA TYR A 77 0.10 19.40 6.01
C TYR A 77 -0.56 18.30 5.21
N LYS A 78 -1.76 18.59 4.70
CA LYS A 78 -2.36 17.79 3.63
C LYS A 78 -1.77 18.25 2.31
N VAL A 79 -1.23 17.32 1.53
CA VAL A 79 -0.60 17.58 0.24
C VAL A 79 -1.13 16.65 -0.83
N ILE A 80 -1.21 17.14 -2.07
CA ILE A 80 -1.33 16.35 -3.29
C ILE A 80 -0.10 16.60 -4.17
N ASP A 81 0.03 15.86 -5.27
CA ASP A 81 1.06 16.13 -6.27
C ASP A 81 0.91 17.57 -6.81
N ASP A 82 2.04 18.23 -7.05
CA ASP A 82 2.14 19.62 -7.52
C ASP A 82 1.59 20.72 -6.57
N ASP A 83 1.36 20.41 -5.29
CA ASP A 83 0.98 21.41 -4.28
C ASP A 83 2.14 22.34 -3.88
N VAL A 84 1.80 23.59 -3.57
CA VAL A 84 2.69 24.55 -2.90
C VAL A 84 2.16 24.82 -1.49
N ILE A 85 2.92 24.43 -0.47
CA ILE A 85 2.59 24.68 0.94
C ILE A 85 3.43 25.83 1.50
N VAL A 86 2.84 26.57 2.45
CA VAL A 86 3.57 27.55 3.26
C VAL A 86 3.90 26.89 4.60
N ALA A 87 5.19 26.81 4.92
CA ALA A 87 5.69 26.23 6.15
C ALA A 87 6.57 27.23 6.90
N ASP A 88 6.82 26.93 8.17
CA ASP A 88 7.75 27.71 8.97
C ASP A 88 9.18 27.62 8.41
N ASN A 89 9.97 28.65 8.70
CA ASN A 89 11.36 28.69 8.27
C ASN A 89 12.16 27.60 9.00
N MET A 90 12.99 26.88 8.24
CA MET A 90 13.83 25.80 8.75
C MET A 90 15.31 26.09 8.44
N GLU A 91 16.17 25.76 9.40
CA GLU A 91 17.60 25.83 9.20
C GLU A 91 18.10 24.67 8.32
N GLY A 92 19.07 24.94 7.44
CA GLY A 92 19.74 23.91 6.64
C GLY A 92 19.07 23.55 5.31
N TYR A 93 18.17 24.39 4.81
CA TYR A 93 17.55 24.22 3.49
C TYR A 93 17.83 25.43 2.59
N ASP A 94 18.31 25.15 1.37
CA ASP A 94 18.59 26.16 0.37
C ASP A 94 17.48 26.27 -0.68
N ILE A 95 17.36 27.45 -1.30
CA ILE A 95 16.37 27.69 -2.35
C ILE A 95 16.68 26.81 -3.55
N GLY A 96 15.66 26.12 -4.08
CA GLY A 96 15.79 25.21 -5.22
C GLY A 96 16.30 23.82 -4.86
N GLN A 97 16.53 23.54 -3.57
CA GLN A 97 16.87 22.22 -3.09
C GLN A 97 15.66 21.27 -3.18
N ILE A 98 15.92 20.03 -3.60
CA ILE A 98 14.96 18.94 -3.53
C ILE A 98 15.10 18.26 -2.16
N VAL A 99 13.98 18.12 -1.45
CA VAL A 99 13.91 17.58 -0.09
C VAL A 99 12.92 16.42 -0.05
N ASN A 100 13.28 15.35 0.64
CA ASN A 100 12.36 14.25 0.92
C ASN A 100 11.69 14.45 2.28
N LEU A 101 10.37 14.27 2.32
CA LEU A 101 9.57 14.36 3.55
C LEU A 101 9.29 12.95 4.08
N ASP A 102 10.14 12.47 4.98
CA ASP A 102 10.06 11.08 5.46
C ASP A 102 8.92 10.83 6.46
N LYS A 103 8.42 11.89 7.11
CA LYS A 103 7.37 11.78 8.14
C LYS A 103 5.98 11.82 7.52
N VAL A 104 5.59 10.73 6.87
CA VAL A 104 4.24 10.56 6.32
C VAL A 104 3.33 9.87 7.34
N LEU A 105 2.25 10.54 7.73
CA LEU A 105 1.28 10.07 8.73
C LEU A 105 0.15 9.27 8.08
N LEU A 106 -0.28 9.69 6.88
CA LEU A 106 -1.42 9.12 6.18
C LEU A 106 -1.23 9.26 4.68
N VAL A 107 -1.64 8.24 3.93
CA VAL A 107 -1.75 8.29 2.46
C VAL A 107 -3.15 7.85 2.06
N GLY A 108 -3.89 8.71 1.39
CA GLY A 108 -5.27 8.49 1.00
C GLY A 108 -5.44 8.46 -0.51
N SER A 109 -6.34 7.60 -0.97
CA SER A 109 -6.86 7.55 -2.33
C SER A 109 -8.39 7.52 -2.28
N LYS A 110 -9.02 7.59 -3.45
CA LYS A 110 -10.48 7.48 -3.59
C LYS A 110 -11.06 6.18 -3.04
N THR A 111 -10.29 5.09 -3.06
CA THR A 111 -10.78 3.74 -2.69
C THR A 111 -10.24 3.23 -1.36
N ALA A 112 -9.10 3.75 -0.89
CA ALA A 112 -8.50 3.31 0.36
C ALA A 112 -7.63 4.40 1.00
N THR A 113 -7.49 4.35 2.32
CA THR A 113 -6.56 5.18 3.10
C THR A 113 -5.66 4.29 3.95
N LEU A 114 -4.37 4.57 3.91
CA LEU A 114 -3.35 4.00 4.78
C LEU A 114 -3.08 4.99 5.92
N VAL A 115 -3.27 4.56 7.17
CA VAL A 115 -3.05 5.37 8.37
C VAL A 115 -1.88 4.81 9.16
N GLY A 116 -0.83 5.61 9.34
CA GLY A 116 0.36 5.24 10.08
C GLY A 116 0.11 5.01 11.58
N LYS A 117 0.97 4.20 12.20
CA LYS A 117 1.01 3.97 13.65
C LYS A 117 2.47 4.03 14.16
N PRO A 118 3.05 5.23 14.35
CA PRO A 118 2.51 6.56 14.04
C PRO A 118 2.70 6.99 12.59
N LEU A 119 3.69 6.42 11.88
CA LEU A 119 4.03 6.75 10.50
C LEU A 119 3.64 5.61 9.56
N VAL A 120 3.41 5.94 8.29
CA VAL A 120 3.25 4.95 7.22
C VAL A 120 4.62 4.36 6.90
N SER A 121 4.72 3.03 6.88
CA SER A 121 5.97 2.34 6.50
C SER A 121 6.06 2.27 4.97
N GLY A 122 7.10 2.91 4.41
CA GLY A 122 7.44 2.91 2.98
C GLY A 122 8.60 1.99 2.66
#